data_AF-A0A9E2BM95-F1
#
_entry.id   AF-A0A9E2BM95-F1
#
_cell.length_a   1.000
_cell.length_b   1.000
_cell.length_c   1.000
_cell.angle_alpha   90.00
_cell.angle_beta   90.00
_cell.angle_gamma   90.00
#
_symmetry.space_group_name_H-M   'P 1'
#
loop_
_entity.id
_entity.type
_entity.pdbx_description
1 polymer ?
#
loop_
_entity_poly.entity_id
_entity_poly.type
_entity_poly.pdbx_seq_one_letter_code
_entity_poly.pdbx_strand_id
1 'polypeptide(L)'
;MAGRPLVAPGRSPVRLRLPAWKKHLQAMKADLSRPLGGRLGEAAVVSTCLHGVDGRQPEEVAIFLPQDAGQVFYGRTRRGEVVHMDIFHQVGAVDPRAVARSVREALGDHLPLPSSSPTLLDLVDIQTGVGGGRLTGSLTFGQKLSLRRAHLHHVHLALLWPPSFWDLLPLVAGAVEAAILSAGLELRKVERVVAYTREGDRPFDLSPYGDVTDSWIREARPQDADAFSLALWLAERQGGVEAALSLLEEGGGEGALPPWLLSRWPLLFSMGPRGWERSSLGDEVRRILRDEGAEIRRALRGIRRESLAPGRKGGSWGGRGRRRQVGPLRGSPWWGIAPAETFLQAFRQRPHGPLPLRPDDFQVVRRRHPPSLDWIILIDASASMAGHRIQAAKDLVRHLARKSRDRIAVASFQNREVTLHVPLTRHLGAVEKGLEALRPAGLTPLAQALLEARTYVEGARPSRPLILLITDGIPTVSRGQRGPLEDALAEAEELGRRRIPFTCVGLEPNRAYLEELAQRAGGRLYILPELEKEELFAIARREGRRIRGTS
;
A
#
# COMPACT_ATOMS: atom_id res chain seq x y z
N MET A 1 57.93 -52.31 -27.14
CA MET A 1 57.80 -50.98 -27.78
C MET A 1 56.61 -50.26 -27.15
N ALA A 2 56.77 -48.93 -26.95
CA ALA A 2 55.84 -47.84 -26.62
C ALA A 2 54.33 -48.15 -26.47
N GLY A 3 53.52 -47.51 -25.62
CA GLY A 3 53.60 -46.28 -24.84
C GLY A 3 52.19 -46.02 -24.24
N ARG A 4 52.10 -45.21 -23.17
CA ARG A 4 50.84 -44.90 -22.44
C ARG A 4 49.78 -44.20 -23.32
N PRO A 5 48.50 -44.21 -22.87
CA PRO A 5 47.89 -42.91 -22.60
C PRO A 5 47.22 -42.76 -21.21
N LEU A 6 47.39 -41.53 -20.74
CA LEU A 6 46.82 -40.74 -19.66
C LEU A 6 45.54 -41.20 -18.93
N VAL A 7 45.65 -41.21 -17.60
CA VAL A 7 44.57 -41.22 -16.62
C VAL A 7 43.88 -39.84 -16.58
N ALA A 8 42.55 -39.82 -16.64
CA ALA A 8 41.74 -38.76 -16.05
C ALA A 8 40.89 -39.39 -14.92
N PRO A 9 40.93 -38.88 -13.69
CA PRO A 9 40.17 -39.45 -12.58
C PRO A 9 38.68 -39.16 -12.80
N GLY A 10 37.89 -40.23 -12.89
CA GLY A 10 36.44 -40.19 -12.79
C GLY A 10 36.04 -39.55 -11.47
N ARG A 11 35.74 -38.26 -11.50
CA ARG A 11 35.00 -37.58 -10.42
C ARG A 11 33.66 -38.30 -10.31
N SER A 12 33.36 -38.79 -9.11
CA SER A 12 32.00 -39.14 -8.68
C SER A 12 31.01 -38.09 -9.21
N PRO A 13 29.78 -38.48 -9.61
CA PRO A 13 28.81 -37.52 -10.12
C PRO A 13 28.65 -36.40 -9.09
N VAL A 14 29.09 -35.21 -9.47
CA VAL A 14 28.87 -34.00 -8.67
C VAL A 14 27.35 -33.84 -8.63
N ARG A 15 26.74 -34.18 -7.48
CA ARG A 15 25.38 -33.74 -7.16
C ARG A 15 25.43 -32.22 -7.12
N LEU A 16 25.14 -31.58 -8.25
CA LEU A 16 24.85 -30.16 -8.30
C LEU A 16 23.63 -29.94 -7.40
N ARG A 17 23.86 -29.36 -6.22
CA ARG A 17 22.79 -28.82 -5.38
C ARG A 17 22.04 -27.80 -6.24
N LEU A 18 20.79 -28.12 -6.56
CA LEU A 18 19.89 -27.16 -7.18
C LEU A 18 19.89 -25.87 -6.33
N PRO A 19 20.12 -24.69 -6.92
CA PRO A 19 20.08 -23.43 -6.17
C PRO A 19 18.72 -23.25 -5.48
N ALA A 20 18.72 -22.66 -4.28
CA ALA A 20 17.54 -22.46 -3.42
C ALA A 20 16.34 -21.74 -4.08
N TRP A 21 16.53 -21.12 -5.25
CA TRP A 21 15.53 -20.34 -5.98
C TRP A 21 14.72 -21.15 -7.01
N LYS A 22 15.24 -22.27 -7.56
CA LYS A 22 14.41 -23.21 -8.36
C LYS A 22 13.29 -23.79 -7.51
N LYS A 23 13.57 -24.00 -6.22
CA LYS A 23 12.56 -24.31 -5.18
C LYS A 23 11.57 -23.16 -4.96
N HIS A 24 11.97 -21.89 -5.02
CA HIS A 24 11.07 -20.74 -4.78
C HIS A 24 10.10 -20.45 -5.94
N LEU A 25 10.51 -20.65 -7.20
CA LEU A 25 9.64 -20.43 -8.36
C LEU A 25 8.67 -21.61 -8.56
N GLN A 26 9.15 -22.84 -8.34
CA GLN A 26 8.28 -24.02 -8.24
C GLN A 26 7.41 -23.96 -6.99
N ALA A 27 7.88 -23.39 -5.86
CA ALA A 27 7.04 -23.12 -4.69
C ALA A 27 5.99 -22.06 -5.00
N MET A 28 6.29 -20.93 -5.67
CA MET A 28 5.28 -19.93 -6.02
C MET A 28 4.17 -20.50 -6.92
N LYS A 29 4.52 -21.33 -7.93
CA LYS A 29 3.53 -22.05 -8.76
C LYS A 29 2.83 -23.17 -7.99
N ALA A 30 3.54 -23.91 -7.13
CA ALA A 30 2.95 -24.96 -6.28
C ALA A 30 2.03 -24.38 -5.19
N ASP A 31 2.32 -23.18 -4.69
CA ASP A 31 1.57 -22.42 -3.69
C ASP A 31 0.32 -21.86 -4.37
N LEU A 32 0.44 -21.17 -5.52
CA LEU A 32 -0.72 -20.70 -6.31
C LEU A 32 -1.61 -21.81 -6.89
N SER A 33 -1.06 -22.99 -7.16
CA SER A 33 -1.82 -24.18 -7.62
C SER A 33 -2.49 -24.96 -6.48
N ARG A 34 -2.21 -24.58 -5.22
CA ARG A 34 -2.91 -25.03 -4.01
C ARG A 34 -3.78 -23.85 -3.53
N PRO A 35 -4.85 -24.05 -2.75
CA PRO A 35 -5.60 -22.93 -2.16
C PRO A 35 -4.78 -22.05 -1.19
N LEU A 36 -3.47 -22.28 -1.07
CA LEU A 36 -2.54 -21.56 -0.21
C LEU A 36 -2.02 -20.33 -0.95
N GLY A 37 -2.47 -19.14 -0.56
CA GLY A 37 -1.83 -17.92 -1.05
C GLY A 37 -0.40 -17.76 -0.53
N GLY A 38 0.36 -16.91 -1.21
CA GLY A 38 1.77 -16.67 -0.94
C GLY A 38 2.13 -15.20 -0.91
N ARG A 39 3.24 -14.88 -0.27
CA ARG A 39 3.82 -13.54 -0.30
C ARG A 39 4.56 -13.32 -1.63
N LEU A 40 4.24 -12.23 -2.30
CA LEU A 40 4.94 -11.77 -3.50
C LEU A 40 5.78 -10.54 -3.14
N GLY A 41 7.10 -10.69 -3.13
CA GLY A 41 7.99 -9.64 -2.62
C GLY A 41 7.90 -9.49 -1.10
N GLU A 42 7.98 -8.25 -0.60
CA GLU A 42 7.92 -7.96 0.85
C GLU A 42 6.57 -7.42 1.30
N ALA A 43 5.80 -6.79 0.41
CA ALA A 43 4.60 -6.04 0.75
C ALA A 43 3.32 -6.58 0.11
N ALA A 44 3.39 -7.56 -0.79
CA ALA A 44 2.21 -8.09 -1.46
C ALA A 44 1.86 -9.51 -1.01
N VAL A 45 0.56 -9.80 -0.91
CA VAL A 45 0.01 -11.14 -0.73
C VAL A 45 -0.91 -11.45 -1.91
N VAL A 46 -0.84 -12.69 -2.38
CA VAL A 46 -1.62 -13.20 -3.50
C VAL A 46 -2.27 -14.52 -3.09
N SER A 47 -3.57 -14.67 -3.33
CA SER A 47 -4.30 -15.91 -3.11
C SER A 47 -5.54 -15.97 -4.00
N THR A 48 -6.11 -17.16 -4.21
CA THR A 48 -7.49 -17.28 -4.72
C THR A 48 -8.52 -17.30 -3.59
N CYS A 49 -8.06 -17.44 -2.34
CA CYS A 49 -8.88 -17.36 -1.14
C CYS A 49 -8.88 -15.95 -0.58
N LEU A 50 -9.95 -15.64 0.15
CA LEU A 50 -10.06 -14.37 0.87
C LEU A 50 -8.92 -14.27 1.88
N HIS A 51 -8.27 -13.12 1.88
CA HIS A 51 -7.29 -12.79 2.90
C HIS A 51 -7.49 -11.39 3.46
N GLY A 52 -7.00 -11.18 4.67
CA GLY A 52 -7.21 -9.93 5.38
C GLY A 52 -6.19 -9.73 6.49
N VAL A 53 -6.23 -8.54 7.05
CA VAL A 53 -5.29 -8.12 8.10
C VAL A 53 -6.09 -7.75 9.35
N ASP A 54 -5.64 -8.26 10.50
CA ASP A 54 -6.12 -7.79 11.79
C ASP A 54 -5.46 -6.44 12.12
N GLY A 55 -6.27 -5.42 12.41
CA GLY A 55 -5.77 -4.11 12.83
C GLY A 55 -4.87 -4.15 14.07
N ARG A 56 -4.96 -5.21 14.90
CA ARG A 56 -4.11 -5.43 16.07
C ARG A 56 -2.77 -6.09 15.75
N GLN A 57 -2.66 -6.82 14.64
CA GLN A 57 -1.46 -7.54 14.19
C GLN A 57 -1.24 -7.31 12.69
N PRO A 58 -0.94 -6.07 12.27
CA PRO A 58 -0.83 -5.74 10.86
C PRO A 58 0.26 -6.55 10.13
N GLU A 59 1.33 -6.93 10.83
CA GLU A 59 2.44 -7.74 10.35
C GLU A 59 2.04 -9.14 9.83
N GLU A 60 0.86 -9.62 10.21
CA GLU A 60 0.28 -10.88 9.77
C GLU A 60 -0.86 -10.67 8.77
N VAL A 61 -0.85 -11.49 7.72
CA VAL A 61 -1.97 -11.62 6.78
C VAL A 61 -2.58 -13.00 6.94
N ALA A 62 -3.87 -13.04 7.26
CA ALA A 62 -4.65 -14.26 7.42
C ALA A 62 -5.30 -14.65 6.09
N ILE A 63 -5.07 -15.87 5.62
CA ILE A 63 -5.72 -16.46 4.45
C ILE A 63 -6.77 -17.46 4.94
N PHE A 64 -8.01 -17.32 4.48
CA PHE A 64 -9.13 -18.16 4.87
C PHE A 64 -9.40 -19.22 3.79
N LEU A 65 -8.80 -20.40 3.94
CA LEU A 65 -8.85 -21.45 2.91
C LEU A 65 -10.28 -21.88 2.50
N PRO A 66 -11.28 -21.93 3.41
CA PRO A 66 -12.65 -22.26 3.03
C PRO A 66 -13.33 -21.19 2.16
N GLN A 67 -12.89 -19.93 2.22
CA GLN A 67 -13.56 -18.81 1.55
C GLN A 67 -12.83 -18.42 0.27
N ASP A 68 -13.44 -18.68 -0.88
CA ASP A 68 -12.91 -18.27 -2.19
C ASP A 68 -13.20 -16.79 -2.47
N ALA A 69 -12.19 -16.02 -2.87
CA ALA A 69 -12.32 -14.59 -3.11
C ALA A 69 -13.25 -14.27 -4.28
N GLY A 70 -13.22 -15.08 -5.35
CA GLY A 70 -14.11 -14.91 -6.50
C GLY A 70 -15.57 -15.17 -6.16
N GLN A 71 -15.84 -16.21 -5.37
CA GLN A 71 -17.19 -16.51 -4.89
C GLN A 71 -17.72 -15.40 -3.97
N VAL A 72 -16.88 -14.91 -3.06
CA VAL A 72 -17.28 -13.90 -2.06
C VAL A 72 -17.46 -12.50 -2.67
N PHE A 73 -16.48 -12.00 -3.44
CA PHE A 73 -16.50 -10.61 -3.93
C PHE A 73 -17.29 -10.44 -5.24
N TYR A 74 -17.31 -11.49 -6.06
CA TYR A 74 -17.77 -11.43 -7.45
C TYR A 74 -18.89 -12.41 -7.76
N GLY A 75 -19.37 -13.15 -6.77
CA GLY A 75 -20.49 -14.08 -6.93
C GLY A 75 -20.21 -15.24 -7.88
N ARG A 76 -18.93 -15.50 -8.21
CA ARG A 76 -18.49 -16.56 -9.12
C ARG A 76 -18.97 -17.93 -8.61
N THR A 77 -19.28 -18.83 -9.53
CA THR A 77 -19.67 -20.21 -9.25
C THR A 77 -18.46 -21.12 -9.09
N ARG A 78 -17.45 -20.96 -9.95
CA ARG A 78 -16.21 -21.77 -9.91
C ARG A 78 -15.17 -21.14 -8.99
N ARG A 79 -14.56 -21.99 -8.15
CA ARG A 79 -13.46 -21.60 -7.24
C ARG A 79 -12.14 -21.48 -7.98
N GLY A 80 -11.24 -20.65 -7.46
CA GLY A 80 -9.87 -20.51 -7.95
C GLY A 80 -9.71 -19.64 -9.21
N GLU A 81 -10.79 -19.03 -9.70
CA GLU A 81 -10.74 -18.24 -10.94
C GLU A 81 -10.21 -16.83 -10.74
N VAL A 82 -10.46 -16.23 -9.58
CA VAL A 82 -10.08 -14.87 -9.28
C VAL A 82 -8.84 -14.88 -8.40
N VAL A 83 -7.77 -14.25 -8.89
CA VAL A 83 -6.59 -13.95 -8.09
C VAL A 83 -6.89 -12.68 -7.29
N HIS A 84 -6.97 -12.83 -5.98
CA HIS A 84 -7.00 -11.73 -5.01
C HIS A 84 -5.56 -11.36 -4.65
N MET A 85 -5.22 -10.09 -4.81
CA MET A 85 -3.90 -9.53 -4.53
C MET A 85 -4.00 -8.23 -3.73
N ASP A 86 -3.37 -8.19 -2.56
CA ASP A 86 -3.27 -6.98 -1.75
C ASP A 86 -1.81 -6.53 -1.63
N ILE A 87 -1.54 -5.24 -1.92
CA ILE A 87 -0.23 -4.60 -1.71
C ILE A 87 -0.35 -3.65 -0.53
N PHE A 88 0.33 -3.99 0.57
CA PHE A 88 0.20 -3.29 1.83
C PHE A 88 1.12 -2.05 1.89
N HIS A 89 0.56 -0.97 2.42
CA HIS A 89 1.26 0.30 2.62
C HIS A 89 0.89 0.94 3.95
N GLN A 90 1.63 1.96 4.36
CA GLN A 90 1.24 2.79 5.50
C GLN A 90 -0.15 3.39 5.26
N VAL A 91 -0.93 3.60 6.32
CA VAL A 91 -2.26 4.22 6.21
C VAL A 91 -2.17 5.53 5.42
N GLY A 92 -2.89 5.61 4.31
CA GLY A 92 -2.83 6.74 3.39
C GLY A 92 -3.74 6.58 2.18
N ALA A 93 -3.99 7.69 1.49
CA ALA A 93 -4.76 7.72 0.25
C ALA A 93 -3.86 7.40 -0.95
N VAL A 94 -4.25 6.40 -1.73
CA VAL A 94 -3.63 6.07 -3.02
C VAL A 94 -4.65 6.30 -4.11
N ASP A 95 -4.37 7.16 -5.09
CA ASP A 95 -5.28 7.40 -6.21
C ASP A 95 -5.36 6.15 -7.12
N PRO A 96 -6.55 5.52 -7.27
CA PRO A 96 -6.72 4.33 -8.11
C PRO A 96 -6.37 4.62 -9.57
N ARG A 97 -6.49 5.86 -10.06
CA ARG A 97 -6.11 6.22 -11.44
C ARG A 97 -4.60 6.20 -11.64
N ALA A 98 -3.83 6.60 -10.63
CA ALA A 98 -2.38 6.50 -10.66
C ALA A 98 -1.93 5.03 -10.67
N VAL A 99 -2.59 4.17 -9.89
CA VAL A 99 -2.35 2.73 -9.89
C VAL A 99 -2.67 2.13 -11.27
N ALA A 100 -3.87 2.40 -11.80
CA ALA A 100 -4.28 1.91 -13.10
C ALA A 100 -3.33 2.34 -14.21
N ARG A 101 -2.90 3.61 -14.23
CA ARG A 101 -1.91 4.11 -15.19
C ARG A 101 -0.59 3.35 -15.09
N SER A 102 -0.06 3.20 -13.87
CA SER A 102 1.19 2.46 -13.62
C SER A 102 1.10 1.01 -14.10
N VAL A 103 -0.01 0.32 -13.80
CA VAL A 103 -0.22 -1.08 -14.21
C VAL A 103 -0.40 -1.18 -15.73
N ARG A 104 -1.12 -0.26 -16.35
CA ARG A 104 -1.30 -0.20 -17.81
C ARG A 104 0.02 0.07 -18.53
N GLU A 105 0.83 0.98 -18.04
CA GLU A 105 2.17 1.25 -18.58
C GLU A 105 3.07 0.02 -18.42
N ALA A 106 3.04 -0.62 -17.25
CA ALA A 106 3.81 -1.82 -17.00
C ALA A 106 3.39 -3.00 -17.87
N LEU A 107 2.12 -3.12 -18.24
CA LEU A 107 1.60 -4.25 -19.05
C LEU A 107 1.48 -3.94 -20.55
N GLY A 108 1.36 -2.66 -20.92
CA GLY A 108 1.06 -2.20 -22.28
C GLY A 108 2.13 -2.53 -23.31
N ASP A 109 3.38 -2.68 -22.88
CA ASP A 109 4.49 -3.11 -23.73
C ASP A 109 4.55 -4.65 -23.94
N HIS A 110 3.70 -5.42 -23.24
CA HIS A 110 3.88 -6.87 -23.06
C HIS A 110 2.64 -7.72 -23.34
N LEU A 111 1.46 -7.11 -23.47
CA LEU A 111 0.23 -7.80 -23.87
C LEU A 111 -0.09 -7.45 -25.33
N PRO A 112 -0.16 -8.42 -26.27
CA PRO A 112 -0.73 -8.15 -27.57
C PRO A 112 -2.20 -7.81 -27.37
N LEU A 113 -2.58 -6.55 -27.53
CA LEU A 113 -3.97 -6.12 -27.42
C LEU A 113 -4.65 -6.30 -28.79
N PRO A 114 -5.49 -7.33 -29.00
CA PRO A 114 -6.35 -7.32 -30.19
C PRO A 114 -7.31 -6.14 -30.08
N SER A 115 -7.48 -5.40 -31.17
CA SER A 115 -8.30 -4.17 -31.23
C SER A 115 -9.81 -4.42 -31.01
N SER A 116 -10.23 -5.66 -30.78
CA SER A 116 -11.63 -6.09 -30.76
C SER A 116 -11.86 -7.27 -29.79
N SER A 117 -11.77 -7.05 -28.47
CA SER A 117 -12.32 -7.88 -27.38
C SER A 117 -11.87 -7.36 -26.01
N PRO A 118 -12.55 -7.72 -24.89
CA PRO A 118 -12.05 -7.39 -23.55
C PRO A 118 -10.60 -7.87 -23.41
N THR A 119 -9.74 -6.95 -23.09
CA THR A 119 -8.32 -7.18 -22.83
C THR A 119 -8.15 -7.76 -21.43
N LEU A 120 -7.02 -8.41 -21.13
CA LEU A 120 -6.74 -8.87 -19.76
C LEU A 120 -6.77 -7.71 -18.74
N LEU A 121 -6.54 -6.47 -19.19
CA LEU A 121 -6.65 -5.27 -18.37
C LEU A 121 -8.10 -4.97 -17.96
N ASP A 122 -9.08 -5.32 -18.79
CA ASP A 122 -10.50 -5.18 -18.44
C ASP A 122 -10.97 -6.22 -17.42
N LEU A 123 -10.17 -7.25 -17.17
CA LEU A 123 -10.42 -8.30 -16.18
C LEU A 123 -9.64 -8.07 -14.88
N VAL A 124 -9.31 -6.81 -14.60
CA VAL A 124 -8.67 -6.37 -13.36
C VAL A 124 -9.53 -5.30 -12.72
N ASP A 125 -9.88 -5.49 -11.46
CA ASP A 125 -10.47 -4.46 -10.61
C ASP A 125 -9.45 -3.97 -9.60
N ILE A 126 -9.55 -2.68 -9.25
CA ILE A 126 -8.71 -2.02 -8.24
C ILE A 126 -9.63 -1.43 -7.18
N GLN A 127 -9.29 -1.57 -5.90
CA GLN A 127 -9.89 -0.82 -4.81
C GLN A 127 -8.83 -0.20 -3.91
N THR A 128 -9.03 1.07 -3.55
CA THR A 128 -8.17 1.85 -2.66
C THR A 128 -9.01 2.57 -1.60
N GLY A 129 -8.36 3.23 -0.64
CA GLY A 129 -9.06 4.03 0.37
C GLY A 129 -9.78 5.29 -0.13
N VAL A 130 -9.66 5.62 -1.42
CA VAL A 130 -10.36 6.78 -2.03
C VAL A 130 -11.34 6.39 -3.14
N GLY A 131 -11.43 5.10 -3.48
CA GLY A 131 -12.31 4.59 -4.53
C GLY A 131 -11.68 3.45 -5.32
N GLY A 132 -12.40 2.96 -6.32
CA GLY A 132 -12.01 1.80 -7.10
C GLY A 132 -12.86 1.62 -8.35
N GLY A 133 -12.80 0.42 -8.91
CA GLY A 133 -13.50 -0.01 -10.13
C GLY A 133 -12.59 -0.80 -11.06
N ARG A 134 -13.10 -1.07 -12.26
CA ARG A 134 -12.33 -1.74 -13.31
C ARG A 134 -11.11 -0.90 -13.69
N LEU A 135 -9.96 -1.55 -13.87
CA LEU A 135 -8.66 -0.91 -14.15
C LEU A 135 -8.68 -0.05 -15.42
N THR A 136 -9.53 -0.39 -16.39
CA THR A 136 -9.77 0.36 -17.62
C THR A 136 -11.00 1.28 -17.58
N GLY A 137 -11.74 1.28 -16.47
CA GLY A 137 -12.97 2.04 -16.27
C GLY A 137 -12.76 3.46 -15.73
N SER A 138 -13.83 4.06 -15.20
CA SER A 138 -13.83 5.44 -14.68
C SER A 138 -13.11 5.59 -13.33
N LEU A 139 -12.98 4.48 -12.59
CA LEU A 139 -12.40 4.39 -11.25
C LEU A 139 -13.07 5.33 -10.23
N THR A 140 -14.38 5.54 -10.39
CA THR A 140 -15.23 6.38 -9.52
C THR A 140 -16.05 5.57 -8.52
N PHE A 141 -15.96 4.24 -8.55
CA PHE A 141 -16.77 3.32 -7.74
C PHE A 141 -16.17 3.09 -6.36
N GLY A 142 -16.83 2.25 -5.56
CA GLY A 142 -16.34 1.84 -4.23
C GLY A 142 -16.24 3.01 -3.25
N GLN A 143 -17.27 3.85 -3.23
CA GLN A 143 -17.30 5.09 -2.45
C GLN A 143 -17.88 4.91 -1.04
N LYS A 144 -18.48 3.76 -0.73
CA LYS A 144 -18.94 3.45 0.64
C LYS A 144 -17.81 3.69 1.66
N LEU A 145 -18.13 4.44 2.71
CA LEU A 145 -17.15 4.85 3.72
C LEU A 145 -16.49 3.66 4.41
N SER A 146 -17.25 2.58 4.68
CA SER A 146 -16.74 1.34 5.26
C SER A 146 -15.72 0.67 4.34
N LEU A 147 -16.01 0.61 3.04
CA LEU A 147 -15.13 0.03 2.02
C LEU A 147 -13.84 0.85 1.89
N ARG A 148 -13.96 2.16 1.79
CA ARG A 148 -12.82 3.08 1.75
C ARG A 148 -11.93 2.95 2.99
N ARG A 149 -12.52 2.89 4.19
CA ARG A 149 -11.75 2.72 5.44
C ARG A 149 -10.97 1.41 5.46
N ALA A 150 -11.57 0.30 5.01
CA ALA A 150 -10.90 -0.99 4.92
C ALA A 150 -9.69 -0.98 3.99
N HIS A 151 -9.68 -0.10 2.96
CA HIS A 151 -8.62 -0.02 1.95
C HIS A 151 -7.65 1.15 2.16
N LEU A 152 -7.60 1.76 3.35
CA LEU A 152 -6.63 2.82 3.63
C LEU A 152 -5.20 2.31 3.85
N HIS A 153 -5.02 1.01 4.05
CA HIS A 153 -3.73 0.39 4.38
C HIS A 153 -3.22 -0.59 3.31
N HIS A 154 -3.91 -0.71 2.19
CA HIS A 154 -3.51 -1.54 1.08
C HIS A 154 -4.19 -1.09 -0.22
N VAL A 155 -3.56 -1.42 -1.35
CA VAL A 155 -4.22 -1.43 -2.65
C VAL A 155 -4.69 -2.86 -2.91
N HIS A 156 -5.99 -3.02 -3.09
CA HIS A 156 -6.63 -4.29 -3.41
C HIS A 156 -6.77 -4.44 -4.92
N LEU A 157 -6.45 -5.62 -5.43
CA LEU A 157 -6.70 -6.02 -6.80
C LEU A 157 -7.37 -7.38 -6.86
N ALA A 158 -8.29 -7.51 -7.82
CA ALA A 158 -8.84 -8.78 -8.24
C ALA A 158 -8.58 -8.98 -9.73
N LEU A 159 -8.06 -10.15 -10.10
CA LEU A 159 -7.69 -10.46 -11.48
C LEU A 159 -8.37 -11.77 -11.92
N LEU A 160 -9.23 -11.69 -12.93
CA LEU A 160 -9.80 -12.88 -13.59
C LEU A 160 -8.89 -13.29 -14.75
N TRP A 161 -7.70 -13.78 -14.41
CA TRP A 161 -6.67 -14.13 -15.38
C TRP A 161 -6.47 -15.65 -15.46
N PRO A 162 -6.42 -16.24 -16.67
CA PRO A 162 -6.05 -17.64 -16.82
C PRO A 162 -4.68 -17.94 -16.18
N PRO A 163 -4.45 -19.15 -15.64
CA PRO A 163 -3.18 -19.51 -14.99
C PRO A 163 -1.93 -19.29 -15.86
N SER A 164 -2.06 -19.34 -17.18
CA SER A 164 -0.98 -19.04 -18.13
C SER A 164 -0.45 -17.61 -18.04
N PHE A 165 -1.22 -16.69 -17.45
CA PHE A 165 -0.85 -15.27 -17.28
C PHE A 165 -0.41 -14.93 -15.85
N TRP A 166 -0.40 -15.90 -14.92
CA TRP A 166 0.01 -15.63 -13.54
C TRP A 166 1.49 -15.26 -13.40
N ASP A 167 2.32 -15.56 -14.40
CA ASP A 167 3.71 -15.12 -14.47
C ASP A 167 3.84 -13.58 -14.58
N LEU A 168 2.74 -12.87 -14.88
CA LEU A 168 2.67 -11.40 -14.92
C LEU A 168 2.27 -10.75 -13.58
N LEU A 169 1.83 -11.52 -12.58
CA LEU A 169 1.45 -10.99 -11.26
C LEU A 169 2.57 -10.19 -10.57
N PRO A 170 3.87 -10.56 -10.67
CA PRO A 170 4.96 -9.74 -10.12
C PRO A 170 5.09 -8.36 -10.77
N LEU A 171 4.74 -8.24 -12.06
CA LEU A 171 4.78 -6.99 -12.79
C LEU A 171 3.65 -6.05 -12.33
N VAL A 172 2.45 -6.61 -12.12
CA VAL A 172 1.32 -5.90 -11.50
C VAL A 172 1.70 -5.41 -10.11
N ALA A 173 2.19 -6.30 -9.24
CA ALA A 173 2.60 -5.93 -7.89
C ALA A 173 3.68 -4.82 -7.88
N GLY A 174 4.71 -4.95 -8.72
CA GLY A 174 5.76 -3.93 -8.86
C GLY A 174 5.24 -2.57 -9.36
N ALA A 175 4.29 -2.56 -10.28
CA ALA A 175 3.66 -1.35 -10.79
C ALA A 175 2.80 -0.66 -9.71
N VAL A 176 2.08 -1.44 -8.90
CA VAL A 176 1.31 -0.93 -7.76
C VAL A 176 2.25 -0.38 -6.69
N GLU A 177 3.33 -1.09 -6.35
CA GLU A 177 4.36 -0.60 -5.44
C GLU A 177 4.96 0.73 -5.91
N ALA A 178 5.25 0.87 -7.20
CA ALA A 178 5.74 2.12 -7.77
C ALA A 178 4.72 3.26 -7.65
N ALA A 179 3.43 2.99 -7.86
CA ALA A 179 2.36 3.97 -7.68
C ALA A 179 2.22 4.42 -6.22
N ILE A 180 2.30 3.48 -5.26
CA ILE A 180 2.27 3.76 -3.82
C ILE A 180 3.46 4.65 -3.42
N LEU A 181 4.66 4.29 -3.85
CA LEU A 181 5.87 5.07 -3.55
C LEU A 181 5.82 6.47 -4.17
N SER A 182 5.26 6.59 -5.38
CA SER A 182 5.06 7.89 -6.05
C SER A 182 4.03 8.77 -5.34
N ALA A 183 3.08 8.17 -4.61
CA ALA A 183 2.15 8.88 -3.73
C ALA A 183 2.78 9.32 -2.39
N GLY A 184 4.09 9.12 -2.19
CA GLY A 184 4.79 9.47 -0.95
C GLY A 184 4.45 8.55 0.22
N LEU A 185 3.94 7.36 -0.07
CA LEU A 185 3.61 6.34 0.94
C LEU A 185 4.70 5.27 1.04
N GLU A 186 4.89 4.77 2.26
CA GLU A 186 5.82 3.67 2.53
C GLU A 186 5.13 2.31 2.36
N LEU A 187 5.82 1.36 1.75
CA LEU A 187 5.39 -0.03 1.66
C LEU A 187 5.47 -0.70 3.03
N ARG A 188 4.46 -1.49 3.36
CA ARG A 188 4.37 -2.19 4.64
C ARG A 188 4.76 -3.65 4.43
N LYS A 189 5.79 -4.09 5.14
CA LYS A 189 6.24 -5.48 5.07
C LYS A 189 5.19 -6.42 5.68
N VAL A 190 4.95 -7.53 4.99
CA VAL A 190 4.21 -8.69 5.47
C VAL A 190 5.23 -9.65 6.09
N GLU A 191 5.22 -9.77 7.41
CA GLU A 191 6.19 -10.61 8.12
C GLU A 191 5.77 -12.07 8.12
N ARG A 192 4.45 -12.30 8.27
CA ARG A 192 3.87 -13.64 8.34
C ARG A 192 2.59 -13.72 7.50
N VAL A 193 2.39 -14.88 6.86
CA VAL A 193 1.13 -15.26 6.23
C VAL A 193 0.67 -16.52 6.93
N VAL A 194 -0.56 -16.50 7.46
CA VAL A 194 -1.14 -17.62 8.23
C VAL A 194 -2.38 -18.12 7.52
N ALA A 195 -2.49 -19.43 7.33
CA ALA A 195 -3.65 -20.05 6.72
C ALA A 195 -4.59 -20.61 7.78
N TYR A 196 -5.88 -20.26 7.69
CA TYR A 196 -6.94 -20.73 8.57
C TYR A 196 -7.83 -21.74 7.83
N THR A 197 -8.15 -22.84 8.50
CA THR A 197 -8.88 -23.99 7.91
C THR A 197 -10.33 -24.12 8.39
N ARG A 198 -10.76 -23.38 9.42
CA ARG A 198 -12.11 -23.46 9.99
C ARG A 198 -12.92 -22.18 9.74
N GLU A 199 -14.16 -22.34 9.27
CA GLU A 199 -15.18 -21.28 9.24
C GLU A 199 -15.61 -20.97 10.68
N GLY A 200 -14.94 -20.03 11.33
CA GLY A 200 -15.23 -19.65 12.71
C GLY A 200 -14.15 -18.82 13.41
N ASP A 201 -12.92 -18.84 12.90
CA ASP A 201 -11.77 -18.19 13.56
C ASP A 201 -11.74 -16.64 13.44
N ARG A 202 -12.74 -16.01 12.81
CA ARG A 202 -13.20 -14.61 12.97
C ARG A 202 -14.29 -14.30 11.92
N PRO A 203 -15.42 -13.66 12.26
CA PRO A 203 -16.30 -13.08 11.26
C PRO A 203 -15.64 -11.81 10.69
N PHE A 204 -15.27 -11.84 9.40
CA PHE A 204 -14.92 -10.63 8.66
C PHE A 204 -16.22 -9.97 8.21
N ASP A 205 -16.39 -8.68 8.49
CA ASP A 205 -17.55 -7.95 7.98
C ASP A 205 -17.40 -7.77 6.47
N LEU A 206 -18.16 -8.54 5.71
CA LEU A 206 -18.21 -8.52 4.24
C LEU A 206 -19.19 -7.47 3.70
N SER A 207 -19.96 -6.80 4.57
CA SER A 207 -20.88 -5.72 4.20
C SER A 207 -20.27 -4.58 3.36
N PRO A 208 -18.96 -4.27 3.43
CA PRO A 208 -18.36 -3.22 2.61
C PRO A 208 -18.27 -3.56 1.11
N TYR A 209 -18.23 -4.85 0.72
CA TYR A 209 -17.93 -5.29 -0.65
C TYR A 209 -19.16 -5.40 -1.56
N GLY A 210 -20.37 -5.15 -1.03
CA GLY A 210 -21.62 -5.11 -1.79
C GLY A 210 -21.91 -3.76 -2.46
N ASP A 211 -20.88 -3.01 -2.88
CA ASP A 211 -21.07 -1.73 -3.59
C ASP A 211 -21.31 -1.95 -5.09
N VAL A 212 -21.98 -0.99 -5.75
CA VAL A 212 -22.18 -1.01 -7.20
C VAL A 212 -20.82 -0.78 -7.87
N THR A 213 -20.46 -1.63 -8.84
CA THR A 213 -19.17 -1.56 -9.56
C THR A 213 -19.37 -1.80 -11.05
N ASP A 214 -18.41 -1.32 -11.86
CA ASP A 214 -18.31 -1.57 -13.30
C ASP A 214 -17.54 -2.87 -13.64
N SER A 215 -17.41 -3.77 -12.66
CA SER A 215 -16.62 -5.00 -12.75
C SER A 215 -17.10 -5.94 -13.86
N TRP A 216 -16.16 -6.42 -14.68
CA TRP A 216 -16.39 -7.54 -15.61
C TRP A 216 -16.04 -8.90 -15.01
N ILE A 217 -15.48 -8.92 -13.79
CA ILE A 217 -15.19 -10.14 -13.04
C ILE A 217 -16.48 -10.70 -12.42
N ARG A 218 -17.42 -9.82 -12.04
CA ARG A 218 -18.68 -10.19 -11.40
C ARG A 218 -19.52 -11.10 -12.28
N GLU A 219 -19.84 -12.30 -11.79
CA GLU A 219 -20.75 -13.23 -12.46
C GLU A 219 -22.17 -12.68 -12.34
N ALA A 220 -22.82 -12.49 -13.49
CA ALA A 220 -24.20 -12.06 -13.52
C ALA A 220 -25.08 -13.22 -13.01
N ARG A 221 -25.77 -13.03 -11.89
CA ARG A 221 -26.82 -13.96 -11.46
C ARG A 221 -28.15 -13.53 -12.11
N PRO A 222 -28.98 -14.47 -12.59
CA PRO A 222 -30.22 -14.14 -13.27
C PRO A 222 -31.22 -13.29 -12.49
N GLN A 223 -31.12 -13.33 -11.16
CA GLN A 223 -31.99 -12.64 -10.22
C GLN A 223 -31.53 -11.22 -9.81
N ASP A 224 -30.32 -10.79 -10.22
CA ASP A 224 -29.74 -9.49 -9.82
C ASP A 224 -29.72 -8.45 -10.97
N ALA A 225 -30.31 -8.77 -12.13
CA ALA A 225 -30.32 -7.89 -13.29
C ALA A 225 -31.54 -6.95 -13.27
N ASP A 226 -31.36 -5.73 -12.74
CA ASP A 226 -32.30 -4.63 -12.98
C ASP A 226 -32.41 -4.37 -14.49
N ALA A 227 -33.62 -4.51 -15.02
CA ALA A 227 -33.87 -4.43 -16.46
C ALA A 227 -33.57 -3.05 -17.03
N PHE A 228 -33.76 -1.98 -16.26
CA PHE A 228 -33.42 -0.64 -16.69
C PHE A 228 -31.90 -0.47 -16.85
N SER A 229 -31.13 -0.96 -15.88
CA SER A 229 -29.67 -0.99 -15.96
C SER A 229 -29.16 -1.82 -17.15
N LEU A 230 -29.82 -2.94 -17.45
CA LEU A 230 -29.48 -3.79 -18.59
C LEU A 230 -29.81 -3.12 -19.93
N ALA A 231 -30.92 -2.36 -20.00
CA ALA A 231 -31.30 -1.53 -21.14
C ALA A 231 -30.30 -0.40 -21.39
N LEU A 232 -29.92 0.33 -20.34
CA LEU A 232 -28.92 1.40 -20.42
C LEU A 232 -27.57 0.88 -20.89
N TRP A 233 -27.12 -0.25 -20.34
CA TRP A 233 -25.88 -0.92 -20.73
C TRP A 233 -25.89 -1.35 -22.20
N LEU A 234 -27.00 -1.93 -22.66
CA LEU A 234 -27.14 -2.38 -24.05
C LEU A 234 -27.14 -1.19 -25.03
N ALA A 235 -27.85 -0.12 -24.69
CA ALA A 235 -27.91 1.12 -25.47
C ALA A 235 -26.56 1.83 -25.55
N GLU A 236 -25.79 1.86 -24.46
CA GLU A 236 -24.44 2.43 -24.47
C GLU A 236 -23.53 1.67 -25.45
N ARG A 237 -23.56 0.33 -25.37
CA ARG A 237 -22.62 -0.54 -26.07
C ARG A 237 -22.92 -0.68 -27.57
N GLN A 238 -24.19 -0.62 -27.94
CA GLN A 238 -24.63 -0.60 -29.35
C GLN A 238 -24.56 0.80 -29.99
N GLY A 239 -24.15 1.82 -29.23
CA GLY A 239 -24.02 3.18 -29.75
C GLY A 239 -25.34 3.96 -29.79
N GLY A 240 -26.41 3.41 -29.21
CA GLY A 240 -27.69 4.08 -29.03
C GLY A 240 -28.83 3.13 -28.73
N VAL A 241 -29.96 3.69 -28.30
CA VAL A 241 -31.21 2.96 -28.00
C VAL A 241 -31.71 2.18 -29.21
N GLU A 242 -31.69 2.79 -30.41
CA GLU A 242 -32.19 2.16 -31.64
C GLU A 242 -31.35 0.93 -32.05
N ALA A 243 -30.03 1.02 -31.91
CA ALA A 243 -29.12 -0.09 -32.21
C ALA A 243 -29.20 -1.23 -31.17
N ALA A 244 -29.58 -0.91 -29.93
CA ALA A 244 -29.89 -1.91 -28.91
C ALA A 244 -31.23 -2.60 -29.15
N LEU A 245 -32.25 -1.86 -29.61
CA LEU A 245 -33.53 -2.42 -30.03
C LEU A 245 -33.39 -3.35 -31.22
N SER A 246 -32.69 -2.92 -32.27
CA SER A 246 -32.41 -3.75 -33.45
C SER A 246 -31.67 -5.04 -33.08
N LEU A 247 -30.69 -4.99 -32.16
CA LEU A 247 -30.03 -6.20 -31.66
C LEU A 247 -30.98 -7.15 -30.92
N LEU A 248 -31.91 -6.63 -30.10
CA LEU A 248 -32.91 -7.46 -29.40
C LEU A 248 -33.94 -8.05 -30.36
N GLU A 249 -34.24 -7.36 -31.46
CA GLU A 249 -35.19 -7.80 -32.47
C GLU A 249 -34.59 -8.82 -33.43
N GLU A 250 -33.34 -8.64 -33.84
CA GLU A 250 -32.59 -9.52 -34.74
C GLU A 250 -31.99 -10.75 -34.06
N GLY A 251 -31.65 -10.65 -32.76
CA GLY A 251 -31.06 -11.73 -31.96
C GLY A 251 -31.95 -12.95 -31.71
N GLY A 252 -33.19 -12.94 -32.22
CA GLY A 252 -34.12 -14.07 -32.23
C GLY A 252 -34.23 -14.81 -33.57
N GLY A 253 -33.39 -14.47 -34.56
CA GLY A 253 -33.28 -15.19 -35.84
C GLY A 253 -31.97 -15.99 -35.96
N GLU A 254 -31.80 -16.75 -37.05
CA GLU A 254 -30.67 -17.67 -37.33
C GLU A 254 -29.25 -17.04 -37.34
N GLY A 255 -29.11 -15.75 -37.00
CA GLY A 255 -27.84 -15.05 -36.91
C GLY A 255 -27.08 -15.32 -35.59
N ALA A 256 -25.76 -15.47 -35.67
CA ALA A 256 -24.90 -15.61 -34.50
C ALA A 256 -24.85 -14.29 -33.69
N LEU A 257 -25.26 -14.34 -32.41
CA LEU A 257 -25.13 -13.22 -31.49
C LEU A 257 -23.65 -12.80 -31.33
N PRO A 258 -23.35 -11.51 -31.11
CA PRO A 258 -21.98 -11.06 -30.91
C PRO A 258 -21.30 -11.78 -29.74
N PRO A 259 -20.02 -12.23 -29.85
CA PRO A 259 -19.34 -13.00 -28.81
C PRO A 259 -19.26 -12.31 -27.44
N TRP A 260 -19.31 -10.99 -27.40
CA TRP A 260 -19.30 -10.22 -26.16
C TRP A 260 -20.63 -10.23 -25.40
N LEU A 261 -21.73 -10.57 -26.08
CA LEU A 261 -23.05 -10.74 -25.47
C LEU A 261 -23.13 -12.08 -24.71
N LEU A 262 -22.18 -13.00 -24.95
CA LEU A 262 -22.16 -14.36 -24.39
C LEU A 262 -22.08 -14.44 -22.85
N SER A 263 -21.82 -13.33 -22.15
CA SER A 263 -21.84 -13.28 -20.68
C SER A 263 -23.18 -12.84 -20.08
N ARG A 264 -24.05 -12.21 -20.87
CA ARG A 264 -25.36 -11.67 -20.43
C ARG A 264 -26.53 -12.23 -21.23
N TRP A 265 -26.28 -12.85 -22.38
CA TRP A 265 -27.31 -13.43 -23.23
C TRP A 265 -28.22 -14.50 -22.59
N PRO A 266 -27.84 -15.33 -21.58
CA PRO A 266 -28.79 -16.28 -20.99
C PRO A 266 -29.87 -15.54 -20.17
N LEU A 267 -29.65 -14.24 -19.92
CA LEU A 267 -30.59 -13.35 -19.25
C LEU A 267 -31.56 -12.71 -20.23
N LEU A 268 -31.12 -12.41 -21.46
CA LEU A 268 -31.90 -11.69 -22.47
C LEU A 268 -32.58 -12.63 -23.47
N PHE A 269 -32.06 -13.84 -23.63
CA PHE A 269 -32.53 -14.84 -24.57
C PHE A 269 -32.52 -16.23 -23.93
N SER A 270 -33.48 -17.06 -24.30
CA SER A 270 -33.67 -18.45 -23.88
C SER A 270 -33.80 -19.37 -25.10
N MET A 271 -33.45 -20.65 -24.94
CA MET A 271 -33.58 -21.63 -26.02
C MET A 271 -35.03 -22.10 -26.15
N GLY A 272 -35.68 -21.78 -27.26
CA GLY A 272 -37.03 -22.21 -27.62
C GLY A 272 -37.06 -23.27 -28.73
N PRO A 273 -38.23 -23.81 -29.07
CA PRO A 273 -38.39 -24.91 -30.02
C PRO A 273 -38.03 -24.54 -31.48
N ARG A 274 -37.90 -23.24 -31.81
CA ARG A 274 -37.51 -22.76 -33.15
C ARG A 274 -36.15 -22.04 -33.18
N GLY A 275 -35.38 -22.11 -32.10
CA GLY A 275 -34.13 -21.39 -31.94
C GLY A 275 -34.10 -20.52 -30.70
N TRP A 276 -33.24 -19.50 -30.68
CA TRP A 276 -33.15 -18.57 -29.56
C TRP A 276 -34.33 -17.59 -29.57
N GLU A 277 -35.05 -17.53 -28.47
CA GLU A 277 -36.17 -16.63 -28.26
C GLU A 277 -35.82 -15.63 -27.15
N ARG A 278 -36.38 -14.41 -27.16
CA ARG A 278 -36.16 -13.46 -26.06
C ARG A 278 -36.75 -14.02 -24.77
N SER A 279 -36.03 -13.85 -23.67
CA SER A 279 -36.52 -14.20 -22.34
C SER A 279 -37.53 -13.15 -21.85
N SER A 280 -38.23 -13.42 -20.75
CA SER A 280 -39.09 -12.43 -20.08
C SER A 280 -38.35 -11.14 -19.71
N LEU A 281 -37.11 -11.27 -19.24
CA LEU A 281 -36.24 -10.13 -18.93
C LEU A 281 -35.77 -9.44 -20.22
N GLY A 282 -35.52 -10.18 -21.31
CA GLY A 282 -35.21 -9.60 -22.62
C GLY A 282 -36.36 -8.78 -23.20
N ASP A 283 -37.60 -9.26 -23.05
CA ASP A 283 -38.81 -8.53 -23.44
C ASP A 283 -39.05 -7.30 -22.57
N GLU A 284 -38.73 -7.38 -21.28
CA GLU A 284 -38.78 -6.24 -20.37
C GLU A 284 -37.72 -5.18 -20.68
N VAL A 285 -36.48 -5.57 -20.97
CA VAL A 285 -35.41 -4.66 -21.45
C VAL A 285 -35.81 -4.00 -22.78
N ARG A 286 -36.42 -4.76 -23.69
CA ARG A 286 -36.95 -4.22 -24.96
C ARG A 286 -38.03 -3.18 -24.71
N ARG A 287 -38.97 -3.45 -23.80
CA ARG A 287 -40.03 -2.51 -23.42
C ARG A 287 -39.44 -1.22 -22.86
N ILE A 288 -38.47 -1.31 -21.96
CA ILE A 288 -37.79 -0.12 -21.38
C ILE A 288 -37.05 0.68 -22.46
N LEU A 289 -36.33 0.03 -23.38
CA LEU A 289 -35.66 0.72 -24.49
C LEU A 289 -36.66 1.47 -25.40
N ARG A 290 -37.84 0.90 -25.62
CA ARG A 290 -38.90 1.49 -26.43
C ARG A 290 -39.62 2.64 -25.72
N ASP A 291 -40.04 2.41 -24.48
CA ASP A 291 -40.96 3.30 -23.75
C ASP A 291 -40.20 4.41 -23.01
N GLU A 292 -39.00 4.11 -22.51
CA GLU A 292 -38.16 5.01 -21.71
C GLU A 292 -36.89 5.46 -22.46
N GLY A 293 -36.82 5.24 -23.78
CA GLY A 293 -35.65 5.57 -24.61
C GLY A 293 -35.22 7.04 -24.55
N ALA A 294 -36.14 7.97 -24.23
CA ALA A 294 -35.82 9.38 -24.00
C ALA A 294 -34.98 9.60 -22.72
N GLU A 295 -35.27 8.86 -21.65
CA GLU A 295 -34.55 8.92 -20.38
C GLU A 295 -33.19 8.24 -20.49
N ILE A 296 -33.12 7.09 -21.16
CA ILE A 296 -31.86 6.40 -21.48
C ILE A 296 -30.95 7.30 -22.31
N ARG A 297 -31.48 7.98 -23.34
CA ARG A 297 -30.73 8.99 -24.11
C ARG A 297 -30.24 10.15 -23.25
N ARG A 298 -31.01 10.57 -22.23
CA ARG A 298 -30.60 11.63 -21.29
C ARG A 298 -29.47 11.15 -20.38
N ALA A 299 -29.55 9.93 -19.86
CA ALA A 299 -28.50 9.29 -19.05
C ALA A 299 -27.19 9.13 -19.85
N LEU A 300 -27.27 8.63 -21.09
CA LEU A 300 -26.12 8.48 -21.99
C LEU A 300 -25.42 9.81 -22.34
N ARG A 301 -26.18 10.91 -22.43
CA ARG A 301 -25.62 12.27 -22.64
C ARG A 301 -24.82 12.77 -21.43
N GLY A 302 -25.20 12.39 -20.20
CA GLY A 302 -24.45 12.69 -18.99
C GLY A 302 -23.08 12.03 -18.99
N ILE A 303 -23.05 10.73 -19.35
CA ILE A 303 -21.83 9.91 -19.45
C ILE A 303 -20.86 10.45 -20.51
N ARG A 304 -21.37 10.88 -21.67
CA ARG A 304 -20.54 11.45 -22.75
C ARG A 304 -20.00 12.86 -22.44
N ARG A 305 -20.66 13.64 -21.58
CA ARG A 305 -20.24 15.00 -21.21
C ARG A 305 -19.00 15.02 -20.30
N GLU A 306 -18.83 14.02 -19.44
CA GLU A 306 -17.62 13.89 -18.60
C GLU A 306 -16.37 13.47 -19.41
N SER A 307 -16.57 12.81 -20.54
CA SER A 307 -15.50 12.38 -21.45
C SER A 307 -15.00 13.49 -22.39
N LEU A 308 -15.66 14.65 -22.42
CA LEU A 308 -15.38 15.76 -23.33
C LEU A 308 -15.20 17.08 -22.56
N ALA A 309 -14.23 17.12 -21.63
CA ALA A 309 -13.65 18.38 -21.17
C ALA A 309 -12.38 18.69 -22.01
N PRO A 310 -12.24 19.91 -22.57
CA PRO A 310 -11.15 20.22 -23.50
C PRO A 310 -9.82 20.51 -22.78
N GLY A 311 -8.79 19.74 -23.15
CA GLY A 311 -7.41 20.19 -23.38
C GLY A 311 -6.61 20.81 -22.23
N ARG A 312 -5.57 20.08 -21.79
CA ARG A 312 -4.22 20.68 -21.72
C ARG A 312 -3.26 19.88 -22.59
N LYS A 313 -2.95 20.47 -23.74
CA LYS A 313 -1.87 20.09 -24.66
C LYS A 313 -0.52 20.13 -23.93
N GLY A 314 0.35 19.20 -24.32
CA GLY A 314 1.79 19.42 -24.47
C GLY A 314 2.52 19.94 -23.23
N GLY A 315 2.83 19.04 -22.30
CA GLY A 315 3.95 19.24 -21.38
C GLY A 315 5.01 18.19 -21.68
N SER A 316 6.07 18.57 -22.40
CA SER A 316 7.34 17.84 -22.38
C SER A 316 7.85 17.86 -20.94
N TRP A 317 7.64 16.78 -20.18
CA TRP A 317 8.21 16.62 -18.85
C TRP A 317 9.43 15.71 -18.95
N GLY A 318 10.55 16.33 -19.31
CA GLY A 318 11.88 15.84 -18.96
C GLY A 318 12.07 15.91 -17.44
N GLY A 319 11.38 15.04 -16.71
CA GLY A 319 11.62 14.83 -15.28
C GLY A 319 12.66 13.74 -15.13
N ARG A 320 13.90 14.11 -14.80
CA ARG A 320 14.92 13.17 -14.31
C ARG A 320 14.47 12.60 -12.96
N GLY A 321 13.50 11.68 -12.98
CA GLY A 321 13.26 10.77 -11.87
C GLY A 321 14.57 10.04 -11.62
N ARG A 322 15.08 10.12 -10.39
CA ARG A 322 16.34 9.46 -10.00
C ARG A 322 16.23 7.98 -10.39
N ARG A 323 16.88 7.59 -11.49
CA ARG A 323 16.96 6.20 -11.96
C ARG A 323 17.33 5.34 -10.76
N ARG A 324 16.50 4.34 -10.45
CA ARG A 324 16.92 3.23 -9.59
C ARG A 324 18.23 2.71 -10.19
N GLN A 325 19.29 2.63 -9.38
CA GLN A 325 20.52 1.97 -9.80
C GLN A 325 20.20 0.48 -9.84
N VAL A 326 19.87 0.02 -11.04
CA VAL A 326 19.59 -1.36 -11.37
C VAL A 326 20.79 -1.89 -12.15
N GLY A 327 21.24 -3.09 -11.84
CA GLY A 327 22.35 -3.72 -12.55
C GLY A 327 22.29 -5.25 -12.48
N PRO A 328 23.14 -5.93 -13.25
CA PRO A 328 23.21 -7.40 -13.25
C PRO A 328 23.62 -7.91 -11.87
N LEU A 329 23.16 -9.12 -11.53
CA LEU A 329 23.48 -9.80 -10.28
C LEU A 329 25.01 -9.90 -10.07
N ARG A 330 25.57 -9.01 -9.22
CA ARG A 330 27.00 -9.02 -8.85
C ARG A 330 27.17 -9.00 -7.33
N GLY A 331 27.37 -10.20 -6.76
CA GLY A 331 28.16 -10.49 -5.55
C GLY A 331 27.96 -9.71 -4.24
N SER A 332 26.97 -8.81 -4.10
CA SER A 332 26.87 -7.93 -2.94
C SER A 332 25.60 -8.19 -2.11
N PRO A 333 25.68 -8.19 -0.76
CA PRO A 333 24.57 -8.56 0.12
C PRO A 333 23.49 -7.48 0.33
N TRP A 334 23.66 -6.28 -0.24
CA TRP A 334 22.78 -5.12 -0.03
C TRP A 334 21.79 -4.84 -1.18
N TRP A 335 21.51 -5.87 -2.00
CA TRP A 335 20.73 -5.73 -3.23
C TRP A 335 19.47 -6.61 -3.16
N GLY A 336 18.31 -6.01 -3.42
CA GLY A 336 17.07 -6.76 -3.64
C GLY A 336 16.96 -7.12 -5.11
N ILE A 337 16.35 -8.26 -5.44
CA ILE A 337 15.96 -8.54 -6.84
C ILE A 337 15.00 -7.43 -7.27
N ALA A 338 15.21 -6.88 -8.46
CA ALA A 338 14.35 -5.90 -9.11
C ALA A 338 13.43 -6.70 -10.05
N PRO A 339 12.24 -7.15 -9.60
CA PRO A 339 11.48 -8.17 -10.32
C PRO A 339 11.04 -7.65 -11.67
N ALA A 340 10.51 -6.42 -11.73
CA ALA A 340 10.12 -5.77 -12.98
C ALA A 340 11.28 -5.70 -13.97
N GLU A 341 12.45 -5.21 -13.55
CA GLU A 341 13.62 -5.08 -14.43
C GLU A 341 14.22 -6.43 -14.83
N THR A 342 14.09 -7.45 -13.97
CA THR A 342 14.50 -8.84 -14.26
C THR A 342 13.62 -9.44 -15.35
N PHE A 343 12.31 -9.30 -15.21
CA PHE A 343 11.35 -9.77 -16.22
C PHE A 343 11.48 -8.98 -17.52
N LEU A 344 11.70 -7.66 -17.46
CA LEU A 344 11.96 -6.83 -18.64
C LEU A 344 13.24 -7.26 -19.37
N GLN A 345 14.29 -7.62 -18.65
CA GLN A 345 15.52 -8.15 -19.25
C GLN A 345 15.27 -9.51 -19.92
N ALA A 346 14.51 -10.40 -19.27
CA ALA A 346 14.12 -11.69 -19.84
C ALA A 346 13.27 -11.53 -21.12
N PHE A 347 12.28 -10.64 -21.07
CA PHE A 347 11.38 -10.34 -22.18
C PHE A 347 12.11 -9.70 -23.36
N ARG A 348 13.02 -8.74 -23.09
CA ARG A 348 13.86 -8.13 -24.14
C ARG A 348 14.73 -9.16 -24.86
N GLN A 349 15.25 -10.15 -24.15
CA GLN A 349 16.03 -11.22 -24.75
C GLN A 349 15.15 -12.29 -25.42
N ARG A 350 13.90 -12.45 -24.98
CA ARG A 350 12.97 -13.51 -25.40
C ARG A 350 11.53 -12.97 -25.46
N PRO A 351 11.16 -12.23 -26.52
CA PRO A 351 9.85 -11.55 -26.62
C PRO A 351 8.70 -12.47 -27.04
N HIS A 352 8.98 -13.70 -27.49
CA HIS A 352 7.97 -14.63 -28.00
C HIS A 352 8.03 -15.97 -27.27
N GLY A 353 6.89 -16.41 -26.72
CA GLY A 353 6.72 -17.69 -26.03
C GLY A 353 6.82 -17.63 -24.50
N PRO A 354 6.68 -18.78 -23.81
CA PRO A 354 6.85 -18.84 -22.36
C PRO A 354 8.22 -18.30 -21.96
N LEU A 355 8.26 -17.53 -20.86
CA LEU A 355 9.41 -16.76 -20.40
C LEU A 355 10.08 -17.40 -19.17
N PRO A 356 10.85 -18.49 -19.34
CA PRO A 356 11.67 -18.99 -18.25
C PRO A 356 12.77 -17.97 -17.95
N LEU A 357 12.77 -17.44 -16.73
CA LEU A 357 13.84 -16.57 -16.25
C LEU A 357 15.17 -17.33 -16.20
N ARG A 358 16.19 -16.77 -16.84
CA ARG A 358 17.58 -17.23 -16.83
C ARG A 358 18.42 -16.40 -15.86
N PRO A 359 19.54 -16.94 -15.34
CA PRO A 359 20.45 -16.21 -14.46
C PRO A 359 20.87 -14.82 -14.99
N ASP A 360 21.03 -14.68 -16.31
CA ASP A 360 21.47 -13.44 -16.97
C ASP A 360 20.35 -12.38 -17.09
N ASP A 361 19.10 -12.76 -16.80
CA ASP A 361 17.99 -11.82 -16.77
C ASP A 361 17.94 -11.03 -15.46
N PHE A 362 18.50 -11.60 -14.38
CA PHE A 362 18.32 -11.06 -13.04
C PHE A 362 18.96 -9.68 -12.88
N GLN A 363 18.07 -8.72 -12.65
CA GLN A 363 18.39 -7.37 -12.30
C GLN A 363 18.25 -7.20 -10.78
N VAL A 364 19.19 -6.50 -10.18
CA VAL A 364 19.17 -6.19 -8.76
C VAL A 364 19.08 -4.68 -8.54
N VAL A 365 18.24 -4.27 -7.61
CA VAL A 365 18.09 -2.88 -7.18
C VAL A 365 18.82 -2.68 -5.87
N ARG A 366 19.60 -1.60 -5.80
CA ARG A 366 20.19 -1.19 -4.53
C ARG A 366 19.05 -0.73 -3.63
N ARG A 367 18.75 -1.47 -2.55
CA ARG A 367 17.77 -1.04 -1.56
C ARG A 367 18.31 0.19 -0.84
N ARG A 368 17.87 1.38 -1.26
CA ARG A 368 18.05 2.59 -0.47
C ARG A 368 16.93 2.62 0.56
N HIS A 369 17.16 2.05 1.74
CA HIS A 369 16.33 2.40 2.88
C HIS A 369 16.47 3.91 3.13
N PRO A 370 15.39 4.61 3.53
CA PRO A 370 15.52 5.94 4.10
C PRO A 370 16.60 5.89 5.18
N PRO A 371 17.51 6.88 5.25
CA PRO A 371 18.58 6.85 6.23
C PRO A 371 17.96 6.78 7.63
N SER A 372 18.49 5.91 8.51
CA SER A 372 18.00 5.77 9.89
C SER A 372 18.20 7.08 10.65
N LEU A 373 17.22 7.46 11.45
CA LEU A 373 17.32 8.59 12.37
C LEU A 373 17.83 8.12 13.74
N ASP A 374 18.36 9.07 14.48
CA ASP A 374 18.72 8.91 15.89
C ASP A 374 17.83 9.86 16.68
N TRP A 375 16.72 9.35 17.24
CA TRP A 375 15.80 10.14 18.05
C TRP A 375 16.40 10.35 19.43
N ILE A 376 16.54 11.61 19.85
CA ILE A 376 16.85 11.99 21.23
C ILE A 376 15.57 12.60 21.81
N ILE A 377 14.83 11.81 22.58
CA ILE A 377 13.52 12.20 23.10
C ILE A 377 13.68 12.70 24.53
N LEU A 378 13.30 13.96 24.75
CA LEU A 378 13.27 14.60 26.06
C LEU A 378 11.81 14.66 26.51
N ILE A 379 11.48 13.98 27.60
CA ILE A 379 10.13 13.92 28.15
C ILE A 379 10.10 14.71 29.45
N ASP A 380 9.29 15.75 29.50
CA ASP A 380 8.96 16.41 30.74
C ASP A 380 8.24 15.40 31.65
N ALA A 381 8.80 15.17 32.83
CA ALA A 381 8.23 14.29 33.84
C ALA A 381 7.77 15.11 35.05
N SER A 382 7.46 16.39 34.90
CA SER A 382 6.83 17.19 35.96
C SER A 382 5.42 16.71 36.31
N ALA A 383 4.87 17.24 37.40
CA ALA A 383 3.55 16.83 37.89
C ALA A 383 2.40 17.07 36.88
N SER A 384 2.50 18.09 36.03
CA SER A 384 1.48 18.40 35.01
C SER A 384 1.38 17.33 33.91
N MET A 385 2.45 16.59 33.68
CA MET A 385 2.52 15.50 32.70
C MET A 385 1.91 14.18 33.19
N ALA A 386 1.39 14.13 34.42
CA ALA A 386 0.85 12.90 34.98
C ALA A 386 -0.37 12.35 34.19
N GLY A 387 -0.65 11.06 34.37
CA GLY A 387 -1.80 10.41 33.73
C GLY A 387 -1.58 10.12 32.25
N HIS A 388 -2.52 10.55 31.41
CA HIS A 388 -2.56 10.21 29.98
C HIS A 388 -1.42 10.87 29.18
N ARG A 389 -0.96 12.06 29.58
CA ARG A 389 0.10 12.82 28.87
C ARG A 389 1.43 12.06 28.82
N ILE A 390 1.97 11.66 29.98
CA ILE A 390 3.19 10.84 30.04
C ILE A 390 2.98 9.48 29.39
N GLN A 391 1.77 8.91 29.46
CA GLN A 391 1.47 7.64 28.80
C GLN A 391 1.49 7.77 27.27
N ALA A 392 0.98 8.87 26.71
CA ALA A 392 1.03 9.18 25.28
C ALA A 392 2.48 9.34 24.80
N ALA A 393 3.32 10.02 25.59
CA ALA A 393 4.75 10.13 25.32
C ALA A 393 5.46 8.76 25.33
N LYS A 394 5.18 7.90 26.31
CA LYS A 394 5.70 6.52 26.35
C LYS A 394 5.26 5.71 25.13
N ASP A 395 3.99 5.84 24.74
CA ASP A 395 3.44 5.16 23.57
C ASP A 395 4.11 5.60 22.27
N LEU A 396 4.47 6.88 22.15
CA LEU A 396 5.26 7.38 21.02
C LEU A 396 6.63 6.72 20.96
N VAL A 397 7.35 6.65 22.08
CA VAL A 397 8.66 5.98 22.12
C VAL A 397 8.53 4.52 21.70
N ARG A 398 7.54 3.78 22.23
CA ARG A 398 7.29 2.38 21.84
C ARG A 398 6.97 2.25 20.36
N HIS A 399 6.17 3.16 19.80
CA HIS A 399 5.83 3.17 18.39
C HIS A 399 7.08 3.34 17.52
N LEU A 400 7.91 4.32 17.84
CA LEU A 400 9.17 4.58 17.12
C LEU A 400 10.11 3.37 17.22
N ALA A 401 10.23 2.74 18.39
CA ALA A 401 11.11 1.60 18.61
C ALA A 401 10.67 0.35 17.84
N ARG A 402 9.36 0.14 17.67
CA ARG A 402 8.81 -1.03 16.97
C ARG A 402 8.77 -0.87 15.46
N LYS A 403 8.40 0.31 14.95
CA LYS A 403 8.09 0.49 13.52
C LYS A 403 9.24 1.01 12.68
N SER A 404 10.31 1.54 13.29
CA SER A 404 11.40 2.18 12.56
C SER A 404 12.72 1.41 12.68
N ARG A 405 13.66 1.67 11.77
CA ARG A 405 15.08 1.24 11.93
C ARG A 405 15.89 2.28 12.70
N ASP A 406 15.22 3.21 13.36
CA ASP A 406 15.89 4.31 14.04
C ASP A 406 16.49 3.83 15.36
N ARG A 407 17.50 4.56 15.83
CA ARG A 407 17.92 4.42 17.21
C ARG A 407 17.19 5.45 18.04
N ILE A 408 16.91 5.12 19.30
CA ILE A 408 16.19 5.99 20.21
C ILE A 408 16.98 6.09 21.51
N ALA A 409 17.17 7.32 21.95
CA ALA A 409 17.56 7.67 23.30
C ALA A 409 16.39 8.39 23.97
N VAL A 410 16.15 8.10 25.24
CA VAL A 410 15.07 8.72 26.02
C VAL A 410 15.64 9.23 27.33
N ALA A 411 15.47 10.52 27.57
CA ALA A 411 15.73 11.16 28.85
C ALA A 411 14.46 11.82 29.36
N SER A 412 14.28 11.84 30.67
CA SER A 412 13.29 12.71 31.30
C SER A 412 13.95 13.71 32.21
N PHE A 413 13.21 14.77 32.52
CA PHE A 413 13.68 15.81 33.41
C PHE A 413 12.60 16.14 34.44
N GLN A 414 13.02 16.20 35.70
CA GLN A 414 12.16 16.44 36.87
C GLN A 414 12.99 16.89 38.07
N ASN A 415 12.42 17.65 39.02
CA ASN A 415 13.05 17.91 40.33
C ASN A 415 14.51 18.40 40.30
N ARG A 416 14.89 19.18 39.27
CA ARG A 416 16.27 19.67 39.01
C ARG A 416 17.26 18.66 38.45
N GLU A 417 16.82 17.44 38.16
CA GLU A 417 17.64 16.38 37.57
C GLU A 417 17.12 16.00 36.18
N VAL A 418 18.03 15.47 35.37
CA VAL A 418 17.72 14.83 34.10
C VAL A 418 18.22 13.40 34.19
N THR A 419 17.37 12.44 33.84
CA THR A 419 17.67 11.01 33.93
C THR A 419 17.60 10.40 32.54
N LEU A 420 18.72 9.84 32.09
CA LEU A 420 18.78 9.06 30.86
C LEU A 420 18.23 7.64 31.13
N HIS A 421 17.01 7.37 30.67
CA HIS A 421 16.35 6.07 30.85
C HIS A 421 16.79 5.05 29.80
N VAL A 422 17.02 5.53 28.58
CA VAL A 422 17.37 4.69 27.44
C VAL A 422 18.54 5.33 26.71
N PRO A 423 19.75 4.73 26.73
CA PRO A 423 20.82 5.15 25.84
C PRO A 423 20.48 4.77 24.39
N LEU A 424 21.02 5.52 23.42
CA LEU A 424 20.76 5.38 21.99
C LEU A 424 20.86 3.92 21.52
N THR A 425 19.70 3.30 21.31
CA THR A 425 19.60 1.85 21.04
C THR A 425 18.51 1.55 20.02
N ARG A 426 18.58 0.35 19.43
CA ARG A 426 17.48 -0.26 18.65
C ARG A 426 16.77 -1.38 19.41
N HIS A 427 17.29 -1.75 20.58
CA HIS A 427 16.80 -2.92 21.31
C HIS A 427 15.50 -2.59 22.01
N LEU A 428 14.39 -3.14 21.49
CA LEU A 428 13.05 -2.91 22.03
C LEU A 428 12.95 -3.23 23.53
N GLY A 429 13.56 -4.33 23.98
CA GLY A 429 13.55 -4.69 25.41
C GLY A 429 14.27 -3.67 26.32
N ALA A 430 15.35 -3.04 25.83
CA ALA A 430 16.03 -1.98 26.58
C ALA A 430 15.17 -0.70 26.64
N VAL A 431 14.46 -0.39 25.55
CA VAL A 431 13.50 0.72 25.51
C VAL A 431 12.35 0.47 26.48
N GLU A 432 11.74 -0.71 26.45
CA GLU A 432 10.61 -1.06 27.34
C GLU A 432 11.00 -0.96 28.81
N LYS A 433 12.14 -1.54 29.20
CA LYS A 433 12.67 -1.46 30.57
C LYS A 433 12.93 -0.02 31.01
N GLY A 434 13.48 0.83 30.13
CA GLY A 434 13.72 2.24 30.46
C GLY A 434 12.41 3.03 30.62
N LEU A 435 11.39 2.75 29.82
CA LEU A 435 10.10 3.44 29.92
C LEU A 435 9.28 3.09 31.17
N GLU A 436 9.51 1.92 31.78
CA GLU A 436 8.88 1.53 33.05
C GLU A 436 9.35 2.40 34.22
N ALA A 437 10.60 2.86 34.19
CA ALA A 437 11.20 3.70 35.23
C ALA A 437 10.69 5.16 35.22
N LEU A 438 10.11 5.62 34.10
CA LEU A 438 9.54 6.96 33.96
C LEU A 438 8.32 7.14 34.87
N ARG A 439 8.43 8.01 35.87
CA ARG A 439 7.33 8.43 36.73
C ARG A 439 7.26 9.95 36.76
N PRO A 440 6.07 10.56 36.69
CA PRO A 440 5.92 12.00 36.76
C PRO A 440 6.06 12.47 38.21
N ALA A 441 6.92 13.45 38.47
CA ALA A 441 7.04 14.18 39.72
C ALA A 441 7.69 15.55 39.50
N GLY A 442 7.28 16.55 40.30
CA GLY A 442 8.15 17.69 40.56
C GLY A 442 8.19 18.81 39.53
N LEU A 443 9.33 19.51 39.53
CA LEU A 443 9.61 20.73 38.76
C LEU A 443 10.16 20.44 37.35
N THR A 444 10.24 21.48 36.51
CA THR A 444 10.58 21.43 35.08
C THR A 444 11.96 22.09 34.83
N PRO A 445 13.09 21.36 34.99
CA PRO A 445 14.43 21.91 34.74
C PRO A 445 14.80 21.90 33.25
N LEU A 446 14.05 22.64 32.43
CA LEU A 446 14.17 22.60 30.97
C LEU A 446 15.58 22.99 30.47
N ALA A 447 16.21 24.00 31.07
CA ALA A 447 17.56 24.43 30.70
C ALA A 447 18.58 23.28 30.86
N GLN A 448 18.49 22.53 31.96
CA GLN A 448 19.34 21.37 32.21
C GLN A 448 19.06 20.26 31.20
N ALA A 449 17.80 20.01 30.85
CA ALA A 449 17.43 19.01 29.85
C ALA A 449 18.02 19.30 28.47
N LEU A 450 17.97 20.56 28.02
CA LEU A 450 18.55 20.98 26.74
C LEU A 450 20.08 20.88 26.73
N LEU A 451 20.72 21.29 27.83
CA LEU A 451 22.17 21.15 28.03
C LEU A 451 22.61 19.68 27.97
N GLU A 452 21.90 18.78 28.66
CA GLU A 452 22.24 17.37 28.67
C GLU A 452 21.98 16.70 27.33
N ALA A 453 20.91 17.07 26.62
CA ALA A 453 20.67 16.61 25.27
C ALA A 453 21.81 17.01 24.33
N ARG A 454 22.26 18.26 24.43
CA ARG A 454 23.42 18.77 23.68
C ARG A 454 24.68 17.97 23.99
N THR A 455 25.00 17.82 25.27
CA THR A 455 26.17 17.07 25.76
C THR A 455 26.11 15.60 25.31
N TYR A 456 24.91 15.00 25.36
CA TYR A 456 24.67 13.64 24.89
C TYR A 456 24.94 13.48 23.40
N VAL A 457 24.46 14.41 22.57
CA VAL A 457 24.72 14.40 21.12
C VAL A 457 26.21 14.55 20.84
N GLU A 458 26.92 15.41 21.57
CA GLU A 458 28.37 15.61 21.43
C GLU A 458 29.17 14.33 21.78
N GLY A 459 28.77 13.65 22.86
CA GLY A 459 29.44 12.42 23.32
C GLY A 459 29.08 11.18 22.49
N ALA A 460 27.79 10.96 22.22
CA ALA A 460 27.31 9.77 21.51
C ALA A 460 27.54 9.83 19.99
N ARG A 461 27.79 11.02 19.44
CA ARG A 461 28.02 11.28 18.01
C ARG A 461 27.01 10.56 17.10
N PRO A 462 25.69 10.81 17.26
CA PRO A 462 24.67 10.23 16.41
C PRO A 462 24.88 10.65 14.95
N SER A 463 24.51 9.76 14.03
CA SER A 463 24.69 9.98 12.59
C SER A 463 23.66 10.95 12.02
N ARG A 464 22.41 10.89 12.50
CA ARG A 464 21.31 11.77 12.07
C ARG A 464 20.41 12.13 13.26
N PRO A 465 20.89 12.96 14.20
CA PRO A 465 20.12 13.31 15.38
C PRO A 465 18.86 14.10 15.04
N LEU A 466 17.78 13.81 15.77
CA LEU A 466 16.63 14.67 15.91
C LEU A 466 16.26 14.72 17.40
N ILE A 467 16.37 15.91 17.99
CA ILE A 467 15.90 16.15 19.35
C ILE A 467 14.39 16.40 19.29
N LEU A 468 13.63 15.61 20.04
CA LEU A 468 12.19 15.77 20.22
C LEU A 468 11.93 16.07 21.70
N LEU A 469 11.55 17.32 21.99
CA LEU A 469 11.12 17.75 23.31
C LEU A 469 9.60 17.62 23.42
N ILE A 470 9.13 16.97 24.48
CA ILE A 470 7.71 16.88 24.84
C ILE A 470 7.56 17.49 26.23
N THR A 471 6.91 18.65 26.32
CA THR A 471 6.71 19.38 27.58
C THR A 471 5.38 20.11 27.56
N ASP A 472 4.66 20.06 28.67
CA ASP A 472 3.44 20.85 28.87
C ASP A 472 3.68 22.08 29.74
N GLY A 473 4.92 22.31 30.19
CA GLY A 473 5.26 23.25 31.26
C GLY A 473 6.20 24.37 30.86
N ILE A 474 6.24 25.38 31.73
CA ILE A 474 7.23 26.46 31.71
C ILE A 474 8.43 26.04 32.59
N PRO A 475 9.68 26.37 32.24
CA PRO A 475 10.82 26.14 33.11
C PRO A 475 10.61 26.75 34.50
N THR A 476 10.81 25.96 35.54
CA THR A 476 10.62 26.39 36.94
C THR A 476 11.91 26.34 37.76
N VAL A 477 13.01 25.93 37.15
CA VAL A 477 14.32 25.78 37.81
C VAL A 477 15.36 26.61 37.06
N SER A 478 15.97 27.57 37.74
CA SER A 478 17.13 28.31 37.23
C SER A 478 18.40 27.48 37.36
N ARG A 479 19.27 27.59 36.36
CA ARG A 479 20.64 27.06 36.39
C ARG A 479 21.66 28.16 36.71
N GLY A 480 21.39 29.41 36.33
CA GLY A 480 22.25 30.57 36.55
C GLY A 480 21.53 31.73 37.24
N GLN A 481 22.10 32.93 37.12
CA GLN A 481 21.55 34.15 37.73
C GLN A 481 20.41 34.80 36.90
N ARG A 482 20.15 34.29 35.68
CA ARG A 482 19.25 34.88 34.67
C ARG A 482 17.80 34.38 34.77
N GLY A 483 17.53 33.47 35.69
CA GLY A 483 16.20 32.89 35.88
C GLY A 483 15.89 31.72 34.94
N PRO A 484 14.85 30.91 35.24
CA PRO A 484 14.62 29.62 34.56
C PRO A 484 14.32 29.76 33.06
N LEU A 485 13.59 30.81 32.70
CA LEU A 485 13.15 31.11 31.33
C LEU A 485 14.35 31.44 30.43
N GLU A 486 15.14 32.42 30.85
CA GLU A 486 16.30 32.90 30.09
C GLU A 486 17.38 31.82 29.98
N ASP A 487 17.60 31.03 31.03
CA ASP A 487 18.56 29.93 31.00
C ASP A 487 18.20 28.87 29.95
N ALA A 488 16.91 28.54 29.82
CA ALA A 488 16.43 27.59 28.82
C ALA A 488 16.47 28.17 27.40
N LEU A 489 16.14 29.46 27.23
CA LEU A 489 16.28 30.14 25.94
C LEU A 489 17.75 30.23 25.48
N ALA A 490 18.68 30.46 26.41
CA ALA A 490 20.11 30.48 26.12
C ALA A 490 20.63 29.10 25.66
N GLU A 491 20.23 28.00 26.32
CA GLU A 491 20.62 26.65 25.87
C GLU A 491 19.93 26.26 24.55
N ALA A 492 18.70 26.72 24.31
CA ALA A 492 18.05 26.56 23.01
C ALA A 492 18.84 27.28 21.91
N GLU A 493 19.32 28.50 22.14
CA GLU A 493 20.15 29.23 21.18
C GLU A 493 21.46 28.49 20.86
N GLU A 494 22.09 27.86 21.85
CA GLU A 494 23.27 27.02 21.64
C GLU A 494 22.98 25.77 20.79
N LEU A 495 21.83 25.12 20.97
CA LEU A 495 21.38 24.03 20.09
C LEU A 495 21.24 24.51 18.63
N GLY A 496 20.65 25.70 18.44
CA GLY A 496 20.48 26.34 17.14
C GLY A 496 21.81 26.67 16.45
N ARG A 497 22.78 27.21 17.19
CA ARG A 497 24.14 27.49 16.68
C ARG A 497 24.84 26.23 16.18
N ARG A 498 24.61 25.09 16.81
CA ARG A 498 25.14 23.78 16.41
C ARG A 498 24.35 23.09 15.30
N ARG A 499 23.25 23.69 14.85
CA ARG A 499 22.36 23.18 13.79
C ARG A 499 21.84 21.76 14.06
N ILE A 500 21.61 21.44 15.33
CA ILE A 500 21.02 20.16 15.72
C ILE A 500 19.51 20.22 15.42
N PRO A 501 18.94 19.32 14.60
CA PRO A 501 17.51 19.34 14.34
C PRO A 501 16.70 19.21 15.64
N PHE A 502 15.82 20.18 15.88
CA PHE A 502 15.02 20.28 17.09
C PHE A 502 13.53 20.40 16.76
N THR A 503 12.72 19.66 17.51
CA THR A 503 11.26 19.77 17.50
C THR A 503 10.76 19.81 18.93
N CYS A 504 9.92 20.79 19.23
CA CYS A 504 9.18 20.91 20.47
C CYS A 504 7.71 20.56 20.24
N VAL A 505 7.15 19.74 21.13
CA VAL A 505 5.71 19.48 21.25
C VAL A 505 5.27 19.94 22.63
N GLY A 506 4.27 20.80 22.67
CA GLY A 506 3.69 21.25 23.94
C GLY A 506 2.25 21.67 23.82
N LEU A 507 1.73 22.26 24.90
CA LEU A 507 0.31 22.60 25.03
C LEU A 507 0.05 24.11 24.87
N GLU A 508 -1.18 24.46 24.49
CA GLU A 508 -1.58 25.85 24.22
C GLU A 508 -1.29 26.88 25.34
N PRO A 509 -1.48 26.57 26.64
CA PRO A 509 -1.27 27.56 27.70
C PRO A 509 0.11 28.22 27.70
N ASN A 510 1.13 27.54 27.16
CA ASN A 510 2.53 27.97 27.19
C ASN A 510 3.08 28.32 25.80
N ARG A 511 2.19 28.55 24.83
CA ARG A 511 2.54 28.76 23.42
C ARG A 511 3.59 29.85 23.18
N ALA A 512 3.40 31.04 23.74
CA ALA A 512 4.30 32.18 23.50
C ALA A 512 5.76 31.85 23.86
N TYR A 513 5.96 31.20 25.01
CA TYR A 513 7.28 30.79 25.47
C TYR A 513 7.87 29.67 24.60
N LEU A 514 7.08 28.64 24.28
CA LEU A 514 7.55 27.53 23.45
C LEU A 514 7.83 27.94 21.99
N GLU A 515 7.13 28.95 21.48
CA GLU A 515 7.41 29.59 20.19
C GLU A 515 8.78 30.23 20.19
N GLU A 516 9.11 31.03 21.21
CA GLU A 516 10.44 31.63 21.34
C GLU A 516 11.53 30.56 21.49
N LEU A 517 11.30 29.55 22.33
CA LEU A 517 12.23 28.44 22.54
C LEU A 517 12.56 27.70 21.23
N ALA A 518 11.54 27.33 20.48
CA ALA A 518 11.72 26.62 19.21
C ALA A 518 12.42 27.50 18.16
N GLN A 519 12.11 28.80 18.12
CA GLN A 519 12.78 29.74 17.22
C GLN A 519 14.27 29.88 17.56
N ARG A 520 14.64 30.05 18.84
CA ARG A 520 16.04 30.12 19.29
C ARG A 520 16.81 28.85 18.95
N ALA A 521 16.18 27.69 19.07
CA ALA A 521 16.75 26.40 18.68
C ALA A 521 16.84 26.17 17.17
N GLY A 522 16.30 27.08 16.34
CA GLY A 522 16.17 26.86 14.89
C GLY A 522 15.30 25.65 14.54
N GLY A 523 14.38 25.30 15.44
CA GLY A 523 13.55 24.11 15.38
C GLY A 523 12.11 24.38 14.98
N ARG A 524 11.25 23.39 15.21
CA ARG A 524 9.80 23.48 14.97
C ARG A 524 9.02 23.35 16.26
N LEU A 525 7.88 24.00 16.31
CA LEU A 525 6.91 23.87 17.38
C LEU A 525 5.63 23.22 16.88
N TYR A 526 5.10 22.29 17.66
CA TYR A 526 3.75 21.78 17.54
C TYR A 526 3.02 22.06 18.85
N ILE A 527 1.98 22.90 18.78
CA ILE A 527 1.10 23.16 19.91
C ILE A 527 -0.16 22.33 19.75
N LEU A 528 -0.47 21.57 20.79
CA LEU A 528 -1.63 20.69 20.86
C LEU A 528 -2.61 21.19 21.94
N PRO A 529 -3.92 20.93 21.78
CA PRO A 529 -4.88 21.16 22.85
C PRO A 529 -4.63 20.20 24.03
N GLU A 530 -4.22 18.97 23.72
CA GLU A 530 -3.85 17.94 24.70
C GLU A 530 -2.82 16.97 24.09
N LEU A 531 -1.97 16.34 24.90
CA LEU A 531 -0.98 15.36 24.44
C LEU A 531 -1.64 14.00 24.19
N GLU A 532 -2.29 13.88 23.03
CA GLU A 532 -2.90 12.63 22.58
C GLU A 532 -1.95 11.78 21.73
N LYS A 533 -2.11 10.47 21.83
CA LYS A 533 -1.24 9.47 21.18
C LYS A 533 -1.20 9.63 19.66
N GLU A 534 -2.36 9.77 19.04
CA GLU A 534 -2.52 9.86 17.58
C GLU A 534 -1.82 11.11 17.01
N GLU A 535 -1.90 12.22 17.73
CA GLU A 535 -1.29 13.50 17.34
C GLU A 535 0.24 13.43 17.44
N LEU A 536 0.76 12.90 18.54
CA LEU A 536 2.20 12.65 18.72
C LEU A 536 2.76 11.75 17.61
N PHE A 537 2.02 10.71 17.22
CA PHE A 537 2.42 9.81 16.13
C PHE A 537 2.44 10.51 14.77
N ALA A 538 1.48 11.41 14.52
CA ALA A 538 1.43 12.20 13.30
C ALA A 538 2.63 13.17 13.22
N ILE A 539 2.95 13.86 14.32
CA ILE A 539 4.08 14.78 14.42
C ILE A 539 5.41 14.06 14.18
N ALA A 540 5.68 12.98 14.91
CA ALA A 540 6.92 12.24 14.78
C ALA A 540 7.12 11.70 13.35
N ARG A 541 6.05 11.27 12.68
CA ARG A 541 6.09 10.85 11.27
C ARG A 541 6.42 11.99 10.32
N ARG A 542 5.85 13.18 10.54
CA ARG A 542 6.09 14.38 9.72
C ARG A 542 7.55 14.83 9.86
N GLU A 543 8.05 14.89 11.09
CA GLU A 543 9.43 15.28 11.37
C GLU A 543 10.44 14.23 10.90
N GLY A 544 10.11 12.94 11.07
CA GLY A 544 10.94 11.86 10.55
C GLY A 544 11.14 11.94 9.04
N ARG A 545 10.07 12.19 8.26
CA ARG A 545 10.17 12.35 6.80
C ARG A 545 10.99 13.57 6.39
N ARG A 546 10.81 14.69 7.10
CA ARG A 546 11.57 15.92 6.86
C ARG A 546 13.07 15.69 7.02
N ILE A 547 13.50 15.15 8.16
CA ILE A 547 14.94 14.97 8.42
C ILE A 547 15.55 13.93 7.48
N ARG A 548 14.78 12.96 6.99
CA ARG A 548 15.24 11.99 5.98
C ARG A 548 15.32 12.56 4.56
N GLY A 549 14.71 13.70 4.28
CA GLY A 549 14.71 14.33 2.95
C GLY A 549 13.85 13.60 1.91
N THR A 550 12.80 12.90 2.35
CA THR A 550 11.86 12.13 1.51
C THR A 550 10.58 12.94 1.25
N SER A 551 10.75 14.17 0.74
CA SER A 551 9.64 15.07 0.36
C SER A 551 9.02 14.71 -0.97
#